data_AF-A0A839PRE9-F1
#
_entry.id   AF-A0A839PRE9-F1
#
_cell.length_a   1.000
_cell.length_b   1.000
_cell.length_c   1.000
_cell.angle_alpha   90.00
_cell.angle_beta   90.00
_cell.angle_gamma   90.00
#
_symmetry.space_group_name_H-M   'P 1'
#
loop_
_entity.id
_entity.type
_entity.pdbx_description
1 polymer ?
#
loop_
_entity_poly.entity_id
_entity_poly.type
_entity_poly.pdbx_seq_one_letter_code
_entity_poly.pdbx_strand_id
1 'polypeptide(L)'
;MSERDGILPGLVKGLATTARSLTRHTHTAEYPDVSPALPPRSRGVIALTEENCTSCMLCARECPDWCIYIDSHKEELPPTTPGGRARQRNVLDRFAIDFSLCMYCGICIEVCPFDALHWSPEFEYAEVDIRDLLHERDRLGAWMATVPPPPALDPGSAVPAEVTAAAKPKRPAPAGAAPAARARPARPARTEGGGTPARPPRPRREAPTRELLVTPPVDATQVIPVTPPAPEAGPGTPDAGGPAPRPQPGEGGE
;
A
#
# COMPACT_ATOMS: atom_id res chain seq x y z
N MET A 1 54.56 2.48 41.65
CA MET A 1 53.69 1.78 40.68
C MET A 1 53.48 2.73 39.53
N SER A 2 54.03 2.43 38.35
CA SER A 2 54.12 3.34 37.22
C SER A 2 52.80 3.34 36.44
N GLU A 3 52.06 4.45 36.47
CA GLU A 3 50.82 4.68 35.71
C GLU A 3 51.01 4.55 34.17
N ARG A 4 52.24 4.38 33.70
CA ARG A 4 52.61 4.27 32.27
C ARG A 4 52.51 2.86 31.70
N ASP A 5 52.49 1.82 32.55
CA ASP A 5 52.53 0.42 32.07
C ASP A 5 51.15 -0.07 31.58
N GLY A 6 50.06 0.66 31.87
CA GLY A 6 48.69 0.32 31.44
C GLY A 6 48.21 1.06 30.18
N ILE A 7 48.66 2.30 29.95
CA ILE A 7 48.15 3.17 28.87
C ILE A 7 48.78 2.80 27.51
N LEU A 8 50.09 2.54 27.50
CA LEU A 8 50.83 2.25 26.29
C LEU A 8 50.37 0.97 25.55
N PRO A 9 50.14 -0.18 26.20
CA PRO A 9 49.63 -1.37 25.51
C PRO A 9 48.21 -1.17 24.94
N GLY A 10 47.39 -0.34 25.58
CA GLY A 10 46.07 0.03 25.08
C GLY A 10 46.15 0.87 23.79
N LEU A 11 47.02 1.89 23.78
CA LEU A 11 47.23 2.75 22.61
C LEU A 11 47.78 1.95 21.42
N VAL A 12 48.77 1.09 21.65
CA VAL A 12 49.36 0.25 20.61
C VAL A 12 48.31 -0.71 20.03
N LYS A 13 47.48 -1.32 20.88
CA LYS A 13 46.40 -2.21 20.43
C LYS A 13 45.33 -1.47 19.63
N GLY A 14 45.01 -0.23 20.01
CA GLY A 14 44.12 0.65 19.25
C GLY A 14 44.69 0.96 17.86
N LEU A 15 45.93 1.44 17.79
CA LEU A 15 46.61 1.73 16.52
C LEU A 15 46.76 0.49 15.63
N ALA A 16 47.06 -0.68 16.21
CA ALA A 16 47.13 -1.94 15.46
C ALA A 16 45.76 -2.34 14.88
N THR A 17 44.68 -2.07 15.61
CA THR A 17 43.31 -2.31 15.13
C THR A 17 42.96 -1.37 13.97
N THR A 18 43.30 -0.09 14.09
CA THR A 18 43.13 0.90 13.02
C THR A 18 43.95 0.53 11.79
N ALA A 19 45.24 0.18 11.96
CA ALA A 19 46.11 -0.26 10.87
C ALA A 19 45.55 -1.49 10.14
N ARG A 20 45.03 -2.47 10.88
CA ARG A 20 44.36 -3.64 10.30
C ARG A 20 43.08 -3.28 9.57
N SER A 21 42.35 -2.26 10.01
CA SER A 21 41.14 -1.79 9.32
C SER A 21 41.48 -1.02 8.04
N LEU A 22 42.56 -0.24 8.03
CA LEU A 22 43.02 0.53 6.86
C LEU A 22 43.37 -0.36 5.66
N THR A 23 43.81 -1.60 5.91
CA THR A 23 44.11 -2.57 4.84
C THR A 23 42.91 -3.38 4.37
N ARG A 24 41.74 -3.23 5.01
CA ARG A 24 40.51 -3.91 4.56
C ARG A 24 39.90 -3.18 3.37
N HIS A 25 39.18 -3.93 2.55
CA HIS A 25 38.38 -3.34 1.47
C HIS A 25 37.24 -2.50 2.04
N THR A 26 36.96 -1.37 1.40
CA THR A 26 35.89 -0.45 1.79
C THR A 26 34.53 -1.02 1.40
N HIS A 27 33.57 -1.05 2.32
CA HIS A 27 32.18 -1.48 2.06
C HIS A 27 31.27 -0.31 1.60
N THR A 28 31.80 0.63 0.83
CA THR A 28 31.04 1.76 0.27
C THR A 28 30.47 1.39 -1.10
N ALA A 29 29.21 1.73 -1.35
CA ALA A 29 28.63 1.77 -2.68
C ALA A 29 28.67 3.22 -3.20
N GLU A 30 29.01 3.40 -4.47
CA GLU A 30 29.06 4.72 -5.11
C GLU A 30 27.66 5.10 -5.59
N TYR A 31 26.88 5.72 -4.72
CA TYR A 31 25.58 6.29 -5.07
C TYR A 31 25.77 7.62 -5.81
N PRO A 32 25.10 7.89 -6.94
CA PRO A 32 23.94 7.18 -7.52
C PRO A 32 24.27 6.08 -8.55
N ASP A 33 25.52 5.87 -8.93
CA ASP A 33 25.90 4.91 -9.98
C ASP A 33 25.62 3.44 -9.61
N VAL A 34 25.66 3.11 -8.32
CA VAL A 34 25.31 1.80 -7.75
C VAL A 34 24.17 1.96 -6.75
N SER A 35 22.96 1.56 -7.17
CA SER A 35 21.77 1.56 -6.32
C SER A 35 21.82 0.44 -5.26
N PRO A 36 21.19 0.64 -4.09
CA PRO A 36 21.11 -0.40 -3.07
C PRO A 36 20.23 -1.57 -3.53
N ALA A 37 20.64 -2.79 -3.20
CA ALA A 37 19.82 -3.98 -3.40
C ALA A 37 18.73 -4.04 -2.31
N LEU A 38 17.49 -3.69 -2.68
CA LEU A 38 16.36 -3.72 -1.76
C LEU A 38 15.67 -5.10 -1.76
N PRO A 39 15.18 -5.57 -0.60
CA PRO A 39 14.40 -6.80 -0.55
C PRO A 39 13.04 -6.60 -1.24
N PRO A 40 12.42 -7.66 -1.80
CA PRO A 40 11.15 -7.54 -2.54
C PRO A 40 9.95 -6.98 -1.74
N ARG A 41 10.03 -6.99 -0.40
CA ARG A 41 9.01 -6.45 0.51
C ARG A 41 9.42 -5.10 1.12
N SER A 42 10.31 -4.38 0.46
CA SER A 42 10.69 -3.02 0.85
C SER A 42 9.49 -2.09 0.84
N ARG A 43 9.47 -1.16 1.79
CA ARG A 43 8.42 -0.14 1.92
C ARG A 43 8.95 1.18 1.36
N GLY A 44 8.73 1.43 0.08
CA GLY A 44 9.02 2.70 -0.57
C GLY A 44 7.81 3.62 -0.54
N VAL A 45 7.44 4.17 -1.68
CA VAL A 45 6.22 4.96 -1.87
C VAL A 45 4.98 4.07 -1.90
N ILE A 46 3.84 4.61 -1.47
CA ILE A 46 2.55 3.93 -1.55
C ILE A 46 1.93 4.22 -2.92
N ALA A 47 1.54 3.17 -3.63
CA ALA A 47 0.81 3.24 -4.89
C ALA A 47 -0.69 2.99 -4.68
N LEU A 48 -1.53 3.56 -5.55
CA LEU A 48 -3.00 3.46 -5.49
C LEU A 48 -3.58 2.84 -6.77
N THR A 49 -4.34 1.77 -6.63
CA THR A 49 -5.25 1.26 -7.66
C THR A 49 -6.63 1.90 -7.45
N GLU A 50 -6.94 2.98 -8.18
CA GLU A 50 -8.17 3.77 -7.98
C GLU A 50 -9.43 2.92 -8.11
N GLU A 51 -9.45 1.98 -9.07
CA GLU A 51 -10.62 1.16 -9.38
C GLU A 51 -11.02 0.23 -8.23
N ASN A 52 -10.07 -0.10 -7.36
CA ASN A 52 -10.26 -0.94 -6.19
C ASN A 52 -10.71 -0.15 -4.95
N CYS A 53 -10.50 1.17 -4.92
CA CYS A 53 -10.86 2.00 -3.77
C CYS A 53 -12.38 2.23 -3.71
N THR A 54 -13.02 1.74 -2.65
CA THR A 54 -14.47 1.89 -2.42
C THR A 54 -14.84 3.05 -1.50
N SER A 55 -13.88 3.90 -1.13
CA SER A 55 -14.07 4.99 -0.15
C SER A 55 -14.65 4.49 1.19
N CYS A 56 -14.18 3.33 1.68
CA CYS A 56 -14.65 2.74 2.94
C CYS A 56 -14.09 3.44 4.19
N MET A 57 -13.09 4.31 4.02
CA MET A 57 -12.41 5.08 5.08
C MET A 57 -11.65 4.25 6.12
N LEU A 58 -11.40 2.95 5.88
CA LEU A 58 -10.66 2.11 6.83
C LEU A 58 -9.18 2.54 6.93
N CYS A 59 -8.51 2.70 5.79
CA CYS A 59 -7.11 3.13 5.74
C CYS A 59 -6.88 4.49 6.41
N ALA A 60 -7.77 5.46 6.19
CA ALA A 60 -7.67 6.78 6.82
C ALA A 60 -7.91 6.74 8.32
N ARG A 61 -8.82 5.88 8.81
CA ARG A 61 -9.13 5.75 10.24
C ARG A 61 -8.04 5.03 11.01
N GLU A 62 -7.40 4.04 10.40
CA GLU A 62 -6.38 3.22 11.04
C GLU A 62 -4.96 3.83 10.90
N CYS A 63 -4.79 4.85 10.07
CA CYS A 63 -3.53 5.56 9.95
C CYS A 63 -3.14 6.20 11.29
N PRO A 64 -1.99 5.85 11.89
CA PRO A 64 -1.58 6.39 13.19
C PRO A 64 -1.30 7.91 13.13
N ASP A 65 -0.85 8.41 11.99
CA ASP A 65 -0.49 9.81 11.78
C ASP A 65 -1.62 10.64 11.14
N TRP A 66 -2.73 9.99 10.75
CA TRP A 66 -3.87 10.64 10.09
C TRP A 66 -3.49 11.41 8.80
N CYS A 67 -2.52 10.88 8.05
CA CYS A 67 -1.95 11.52 6.86
C CYS A 67 -2.74 11.28 5.56
N ILE A 68 -3.90 10.59 5.61
CA ILE A 68 -4.68 10.22 4.42
C ILE A 68 -5.96 11.07 4.36
N TYR A 69 -6.16 11.75 3.24
CA TYR A 69 -7.36 12.54 2.94
C TYR A 69 -8.21 11.82 1.89
N ILE A 70 -9.48 11.60 2.19
CA ILE A 70 -10.42 10.93 1.29
C ILE A 70 -11.73 11.71 1.26
N ASP A 71 -12.12 12.15 0.06
CA ASP A 71 -13.44 12.72 -0.21
C ASP A 71 -14.22 11.77 -1.12
N SER A 72 -15.52 11.64 -0.88
CA SER A 72 -16.41 10.80 -1.69
C SER A 72 -17.85 11.30 -1.67
N HIS A 73 -18.57 11.03 -2.76
CA HIS A 73 -19.99 11.28 -2.88
C HIS A 73 -20.76 9.97 -3.12
N LYS A 74 -22.09 10.03 -3.02
CA LYS A 74 -22.96 8.87 -3.19
C LYS A 74 -23.71 8.96 -4.50
N GLU A 75 -23.63 7.89 -5.27
CA GLU A 75 -24.44 7.69 -6.47
C GLU A 75 -25.50 6.62 -6.23
N GLU A 76 -26.69 6.84 -6.77
CA GLU A 76 -27.77 5.85 -6.77
C GLU A 76 -27.69 4.97 -8.01
N LEU A 77 -27.48 3.68 -7.82
CA LEU A 77 -27.55 2.71 -8.89
C LEU A 77 -28.97 2.15 -9.04
N PRO A 78 -29.44 1.99 -10.30
CA PRO A 78 -30.72 1.39 -10.56
C PRO A 78 -30.76 -0.06 -10.01
N PRO A 79 -31.94 -0.54 -9.61
CA PRO A 79 -32.09 -1.90 -9.13
C PRO A 79 -31.71 -2.91 -10.22
N THR A 80 -30.92 -3.93 -9.88
CA THR A 80 -30.61 -5.03 -10.81
C THR A 80 -31.84 -5.89 -11.11
N THR A 81 -32.84 -5.87 -10.23
CA THR A 81 -34.08 -6.63 -10.38
C THR A 81 -35.27 -5.67 -10.47
N PRO A 82 -36.24 -5.88 -11.38
CA PRO A 82 -37.45 -5.08 -11.45
C PRO A 82 -38.18 -5.05 -10.10
N GLY A 83 -38.42 -3.85 -9.56
CA GLY A 83 -39.05 -3.65 -8.24
C GLY A 83 -38.11 -3.74 -7.03
N GLY A 84 -36.79 -3.84 -7.25
CA GLY A 84 -35.79 -3.76 -6.18
C GLY A 84 -35.57 -2.33 -5.64
N ARG A 85 -34.93 -2.22 -4.48
CA ARG A 85 -34.52 -0.93 -3.89
C ARG A 85 -33.30 -0.37 -4.65
N ALA A 86 -33.28 0.95 -4.86
CA ALA A 86 -32.08 1.64 -5.35
C ALA A 86 -30.91 1.43 -4.37
N ARG A 87 -29.73 1.10 -4.91
CA ARG A 87 -28.52 0.89 -4.10
C ARG A 87 -27.68 2.15 -4.14
N GLN A 88 -27.06 2.51 -3.02
CA GLN A 88 -26.10 3.61 -2.97
C GLN A 88 -24.69 3.04 -3.10
N ARG A 89 -23.86 3.65 -3.93
CA ARG A 89 -22.42 3.37 -4.05
C ARG A 89 -21.66 4.65 -3.75
N ASN A 90 -20.60 4.55 -2.96
CA ASN A 90 -19.67 5.65 -2.78
C ASN A 90 -18.73 5.70 -3.99
N VAL A 91 -18.55 6.89 -4.54
CA VAL A 91 -17.61 7.19 -5.62
C VAL A 91 -16.52 8.09 -5.04
N LEU A 92 -15.26 7.73 -5.31
CA LEU A 92 -14.09 8.44 -4.83
C LEU A 92 -13.94 9.77 -5.58
N ASP A 93 -13.89 10.89 -4.85
CA ASP A 93 -13.66 12.23 -5.42
C ASP A 93 -12.19 12.65 -5.29
N ARG A 94 -11.61 12.38 -4.12
CA ARG A 94 -10.22 12.71 -3.83
C ARG A 94 -9.62 11.62 -2.96
N PHE A 95 -8.36 11.30 -3.24
CA PHE A 95 -7.53 10.48 -2.37
C PHE A 95 -6.15 11.09 -2.36
N ALA A 96 -5.66 11.48 -1.19
CA ALA A 96 -4.32 12.05 -1.05
C ALA A 96 -3.61 11.47 0.17
N ILE A 97 -2.29 11.30 0.06
CA ILE A 97 -1.43 10.94 1.18
C ILE A 97 -0.39 12.04 1.36
N ASP A 98 -0.28 12.56 2.58
CA ASP A 98 0.78 13.48 2.96
C ASP A 98 2.01 12.71 3.43
N PHE A 99 3.01 12.60 2.55
CA PHE A 99 4.27 11.92 2.85
C PHE A 99 5.19 12.72 3.77
N SER A 100 4.87 13.98 4.07
CA SER A 100 5.57 14.73 5.13
C SER A 100 5.14 14.29 6.53
N LEU A 101 4.00 13.61 6.66
CA LEU A 101 3.45 13.09 7.92
C LEU A 101 3.52 11.56 8.03
N CYS A 102 3.44 10.85 6.90
CA CYS A 102 3.44 9.39 6.88
C CYS A 102 4.70 8.76 7.51
N MET A 103 4.53 7.86 8.48
CA MET A 103 5.64 7.09 9.07
C MET A 103 5.96 5.75 8.38
N TYR A 104 5.35 5.46 7.23
CA TYR A 104 5.59 4.22 6.44
C TYR A 104 5.32 2.90 7.21
N CYS A 105 4.34 2.91 8.11
CA CYS A 105 3.98 1.75 8.92
C CYS A 105 3.30 0.61 8.14
N GLY A 106 2.66 0.90 7.00
CA GLY A 106 1.99 -0.06 6.13
C GLY A 106 0.60 -0.51 6.57
N ILE A 107 0.09 0.01 7.69
CA ILE A 107 -1.22 -0.41 8.23
C ILE A 107 -2.36 -0.10 7.24
N CYS A 108 -2.26 1.01 6.51
CA CYS A 108 -3.24 1.40 5.48
C CYS A 108 -3.35 0.38 4.33
N ILE A 109 -2.28 -0.34 4.01
CA ILE A 109 -2.25 -1.40 3.00
C ILE A 109 -2.89 -2.66 3.56
N GLU A 110 -2.46 -3.10 4.74
CA GLU A 110 -2.96 -4.35 5.37
C GLU A 110 -4.44 -4.27 5.75
N VAL A 111 -4.92 -3.08 6.16
CA VAL A 111 -6.33 -2.88 6.54
C VAL A 111 -7.25 -2.69 5.33
N CYS A 112 -6.69 -2.50 4.13
CA CYS A 112 -7.50 -2.26 2.94
C CYS A 112 -8.19 -3.56 2.50
N PRO A 113 -9.52 -3.69 2.61
CA PRO A 113 -10.19 -4.95 2.33
C PRO A 113 -10.39 -5.21 0.83
N PHE A 114 -9.92 -4.30 -0.03
CA PHE A 114 -10.07 -4.36 -1.48
C PHE A 114 -8.73 -4.27 -2.22
N ASP A 115 -7.60 -4.35 -1.50
CA ASP A 115 -6.26 -4.25 -2.09
C ASP A 115 -6.13 -3.05 -3.04
N ALA A 116 -6.51 -1.86 -2.55
CA ALA A 116 -6.41 -0.63 -3.32
C ALA A 116 -5.03 0.06 -3.16
N LEU A 117 -4.30 -0.25 -2.09
CA LEU A 117 -3.01 0.36 -1.79
C LEU A 117 -1.91 -0.71 -1.84
N HIS A 118 -0.76 -0.35 -2.39
CA HIS A 118 0.37 -1.27 -2.54
C HIS A 118 1.69 -0.57 -2.23
N TRP A 119 2.71 -1.37 -1.85
CA TRP A 119 4.08 -0.89 -1.78
C TRP A 119 4.73 -0.89 -3.16
N SER A 120 5.21 0.27 -3.57
CA SER A 120 6.21 0.40 -4.62
C SER A 120 7.61 0.36 -3.97
N PRO A 121 8.62 -0.22 -4.64
CA PRO A 121 9.99 -0.21 -4.16
C PRO A 121 10.64 1.17 -4.25
N GLU A 122 10.01 2.14 -4.92
CA GLU A 122 10.63 3.43 -5.18
C GLU A 122 10.71 4.26 -3.90
N PHE A 123 11.93 4.70 -3.58
CA PHE A 123 12.24 5.47 -2.38
C PHE A 123 12.78 6.87 -2.71
N GLU A 124 13.03 7.15 -3.99
CA GLU A 124 13.69 8.36 -4.49
C GLU A 124 12.66 9.35 -5.05
N TYR A 125 11.80 9.87 -4.19
CA TYR A 125 10.79 10.88 -4.55
C TYR A 125 10.90 12.13 -3.66
N ALA A 126 12.12 12.47 -3.26
CA ALA A 126 12.38 13.66 -2.46
C ALA A 126 11.97 14.92 -3.24
N GLU A 127 11.33 15.85 -2.53
CA GLU A 127 10.84 17.11 -3.08
C GLU A 127 11.54 18.30 -2.43
N VAL A 128 11.57 19.42 -3.15
CA VAL A 128 12.19 20.68 -2.65
C VAL A 128 11.23 21.46 -1.74
N ASP A 129 9.93 21.47 -2.06
CA ASP A 129 8.88 22.04 -1.21
C ASP A 129 8.14 20.90 -0.49
N ILE A 130 7.85 21.11 0.79
CA ILE A 130 7.05 20.17 1.60
C ILE A 130 5.65 19.94 1.01
N ARG A 131 5.09 20.93 0.31
CA ARG A 131 3.76 20.83 -0.31
C ARG A 131 3.71 19.78 -1.42
N ASP A 132 4.83 19.52 -2.06
CA ASP A 132 4.91 18.56 -3.16
C ASP A 132 4.94 17.10 -2.65
N LEU A 133 5.19 16.90 -1.34
CA LEU A 133 5.03 15.59 -0.67
C LEU A 133 3.57 15.21 -0.41
N LEU A 134 2.61 16.10 -0.69
CA LEU A 134 1.20 15.74 -0.74
C LEU A 134 0.90 15.09 -2.09
N HIS A 135 0.92 13.77 -2.13
CA HIS A 135 0.64 13.03 -3.35
C HIS A 135 -0.87 12.82 -3.48
N GLU A 136 -1.46 13.49 -4.47
CA GLU A 136 -2.84 13.28 -4.88
C GLU A 136 -2.99 11.96 -5.67
N ARG A 137 -4.26 11.55 -5.85
CA ARG A 137 -4.69 10.28 -6.45
C ARG A 137 -3.92 9.90 -7.71
N ASP A 138 -3.79 10.83 -8.64
CA ASP A 138 -3.16 10.56 -9.94
C ASP A 138 -1.66 10.25 -9.79
N ARG A 139 -0.98 10.95 -8.87
CA ARG A 139 0.44 10.71 -8.54
C ARG A 139 0.62 9.36 -7.85
N LEU A 140 -0.29 9.00 -6.95
CA LEU A 140 -0.31 7.67 -6.30
C LEU A 140 -0.57 6.56 -7.32
N GLY A 141 -1.44 6.80 -8.31
CA GLY A 141 -1.72 5.87 -9.40
C GLY A 141 -0.52 5.63 -10.31
N ALA A 142 0.28 6.66 -10.59
CA ALA A 142 1.48 6.53 -11.42
C ALA A 142 2.49 5.50 -10.85
N TRP A 143 2.59 5.39 -9.52
CA TRP A 143 3.50 4.44 -8.87
C TRP A 143 3.10 2.97 -9.05
N MET A 144 1.87 2.66 -9.47
CA MET A 144 1.43 1.28 -9.71
C MET A 144 2.28 0.54 -10.74
N ALA A 145 2.91 1.26 -11.68
CA ALA A 145 3.80 0.68 -12.69
C ALA A 145 5.04 -0.02 -12.09
N THR A 146 5.45 0.40 -10.88
CA THR A 146 6.66 -0.10 -10.19
C THR A 146 6.34 -1.14 -9.12
N VAL A 147 5.07 -1.40 -8.84
CA VAL A 147 4.65 -2.37 -7.83
C VAL A 147 5.03 -3.78 -8.30
N PRO A 148 5.82 -4.55 -7.51
CA PRO A 148 6.20 -5.88 -7.90
C PRO A 148 4.99 -6.82 -7.89
N PRO A 149 4.96 -7.83 -8.75
CA PRO A 149 3.91 -8.83 -8.72
C PRO A 149 3.91 -9.56 -7.35
N PRO A 150 2.74 -10.03 -6.89
CA PRO A 150 2.66 -10.77 -5.65
C PRO A 150 3.57 -12.01 -5.70
N PRO A 151 4.22 -12.37 -4.58
CA PRO A 151 5.13 -13.50 -4.54
C PRO A 151 4.39 -14.81 -4.88
N ALA A 152 5.14 -15.77 -5.42
CA ALA A 152 4.60 -17.10 -5.66
C ALA A 152 4.10 -17.72 -4.35
N LEU A 153 3.03 -18.50 -4.47
CA LEU A 153 2.47 -19.26 -3.36
C LEU A 153 3.49 -20.28 -2.84
N ASP A 154 3.50 -20.52 -1.54
CA ASP A 154 4.39 -21.50 -0.93
C ASP A 154 4.17 -22.91 -1.54
N PRO A 155 5.22 -23.72 -1.70
CA PRO A 155 5.10 -25.06 -2.24
C PRO A 155 4.10 -25.91 -1.43
N GLY A 156 3.03 -26.37 -2.08
CA GLY A 156 1.97 -27.17 -1.45
C GLY A 156 0.81 -26.36 -0.86
N SER A 157 0.82 -25.02 -0.96
CA SER A 157 -0.38 -24.23 -0.66
C SER A 157 -1.48 -24.57 -1.67
N ALA A 158 -2.72 -24.67 -1.19
CA ALA A 158 -3.87 -24.66 -2.09
C ALA A 158 -3.87 -23.33 -2.84
N VAL A 159 -4.06 -23.39 -4.16
CA VAL A 159 -4.22 -22.18 -4.97
C VAL A 159 -5.49 -21.46 -4.48
N PRO A 160 -5.41 -20.16 -4.11
CA PRO A 160 -6.57 -19.41 -3.66
C PRO A 160 -7.71 -19.47 -4.68
N ALA A 161 -8.94 -19.58 -4.18
CA ALA A 161 -10.13 -19.67 -5.02
C ALA A 161 -10.24 -18.48 -5.98
N GLU A 162 -9.76 -17.30 -5.56
CA GLU A 162 -9.70 -16.10 -6.40
C GLU A 162 -8.71 -16.20 -7.56
N VAL A 163 -7.53 -16.81 -7.37
CA VAL A 163 -6.56 -17.05 -8.47
C VAL A 163 -7.13 -18.07 -9.45
N THR A 164 -7.78 -19.13 -8.96
CA THR A 164 -8.46 -20.11 -9.83
C THR A 164 -9.68 -19.52 -10.55
N ALA A 165 -10.40 -18.59 -9.93
CA ALA A 165 -11.52 -17.88 -10.53
C ALA A 165 -11.04 -16.87 -11.60
N ALA A 166 -9.93 -16.17 -11.36
CA ALA A 166 -9.33 -15.23 -12.30
C ALA A 166 -8.76 -15.94 -13.55
N ALA A 167 -8.22 -17.16 -13.40
CA ALA A 167 -7.76 -17.98 -14.52
C ALA A 167 -8.90 -18.55 -15.39
N LYS A 168 -10.16 -18.46 -14.93
CA LYS A 168 -11.33 -18.96 -15.68
C LYS A 168 -11.68 -17.97 -16.79
N PRO A 169 -11.81 -18.41 -18.06
CA PRO A 169 -12.12 -17.51 -19.17
C PRO A 169 -13.43 -16.75 -18.90
N LYS A 170 -13.40 -15.42 -19.06
CA LYS A 170 -14.53 -14.53 -18.84
C LYS A 170 -15.69 -15.02 -19.71
N ARG A 171 -16.75 -15.53 -19.08
CA ARG A 171 -17.95 -15.98 -19.79
C ARG A 171 -18.47 -14.79 -20.62
N PRO A 172 -18.69 -14.94 -21.94
CA PRO A 172 -19.16 -13.84 -22.75
C PRO A 172 -20.45 -13.29 -22.16
N ALA A 173 -20.56 -11.96 -22.14
CA ALA A 173 -21.77 -11.28 -21.70
C ALA A 173 -22.95 -11.81 -22.52
N PRO A 174 -24.09 -12.16 -21.91
CA PRO A 174 -25.26 -12.52 -22.68
C PRO A 174 -25.67 -11.31 -23.54
N ALA A 175 -25.62 -11.49 -24.86
CA ALA A 175 -26.19 -10.55 -25.82
C ALA A 175 -27.67 -10.35 -25.50
N GLY A 176 -28.11 -9.09 -25.54
CA GLY A 176 -29.36 -8.62 -24.97
C GLY A 176 -30.60 -9.41 -25.37
N ALA A 177 -31.51 -9.57 -24.40
CA ALA A 177 -32.89 -9.95 -24.63
C ALA A 177 -33.77 -8.70 -24.50
N ALA A 178 -34.48 -8.38 -25.58
CA ALA A 178 -35.49 -7.33 -25.69
C ALA A 178 -36.71 -7.59 -24.76
N PRO A 179 -37.51 -6.57 -24.42
CA PRO A 179 -38.46 -6.64 -23.32
C PRO A 179 -39.78 -7.32 -23.74
N ALA A 180 -40.16 -8.38 -23.01
CA ALA A 180 -41.52 -8.93 -23.08
C ALA A 180 -42.42 -8.17 -22.10
N ALA A 181 -43.22 -7.23 -22.63
CA ALA A 181 -44.30 -6.60 -21.89
C ALA A 181 -45.40 -7.63 -21.56
N ARG A 182 -45.63 -7.89 -20.27
CA ARG A 182 -46.91 -8.42 -19.79
C ARG A 182 -47.42 -7.49 -18.70
N ALA A 183 -48.53 -6.82 -19.01
CA ALA A 183 -49.26 -5.97 -18.08
C ALA A 183 -49.73 -6.79 -16.88
N ARG A 184 -49.46 -6.28 -15.68
CA ARG A 184 -49.93 -6.83 -14.40
C ARG A 184 -51.05 -5.90 -13.90
N PRO A 185 -52.22 -6.40 -13.48
CA PRO A 185 -53.34 -5.55 -13.10
C PRO A 185 -53.03 -4.74 -11.84
N ALA A 186 -53.50 -3.48 -11.84
CA ALA A 186 -53.32 -2.53 -10.76
C ALA A 186 -53.99 -2.99 -9.46
N ARG A 187 -53.27 -2.86 -8.34
CA ARG A 187 -53.81 -3.03 -6.99
C ARG A 187 -54.28 -1.66 -6.48
N PRO A 188 -55.49 -1.54 -5.88
CA PRO A 188 -56.02 -0.24 -5.49
C PRO A 188 -55.22 0.41 -4.35
N ALA A 189 -55.14 1.73 -4.43
CA ALA A 189 -54.44 2.61 -3.51
C ALA A 189 -54.99 2.50 -2.08
N ARG A 190 -54.09 2.44 -1.09
CA ARG A 190 -54.43 2.69 0.31
C ARG A 190 -54.20 4.16 0.61
N THR A 191 -55.22 4.75 1.24
CA THR A 191 -55.35 6.13 1.70
C THR A 191 -54.25 6.51 2.69
N GLU A 192 -53.72 7.72 2.51
CA GLU A 192 -52.75 8.37 3.39
C GLU A 192 -53.31 8.62 4.79
N GLY A 193 -52.49 8.38 5.81
CA GLY A 193 -52.81 8.69 7.19
C GLY A 193 -51.60 9.25 7.92
N GLY A 194 -51.72 10.53 8.32
CA GLY A 194 -51.10 11.12 9.53
C GLY A 194 -49.58 11.25 9.57
N GLY A 195 -49.06 12.40 9.13
CA GLY A 195 -47.67 12.80 9.37
C GLY A 195 -47.45 13.33 10.80
N THR A 196 -46.35 12.89 11.43
CA THR A 196 -45.72 13.56 12.58
C THR A 196 -44.71 14.58 12.05
N PRO A 197 -44.65 15.83 12.55
CA PRO A 197 -43.72 16.82 12.01
C PRO A 197 -42.26 16.43 12.31
N ALA A 198 -41.44 16.43 11.26
CA ALA A 198 -40.00 16.23 11.35
C ALA A 198 -39.30 17.46 11.97
N ARG A 199 -38.31 17.19 12.82
CA ARG A 199 -37.45 18.18 13.47
C ARG A 199 -36.51 18.83 12.44
N PRO A 200 -36.31 20.16 12.45
CA PRO A 200 -35.47 20.83 11.46
C PRO A 200 -33.98 20.46 11.62
N PRO A 201 -33.23 20.31 10.51
CA PRO A 201 -31.79 20.09 10.55
C PRO A 201 -31.04 21.33 11.05
N ARG A 202 -29.97 21.12 11.83
CA ARG A 202 -29.08 22.19 12.29
C ARG A 202 -28.24 22.72 11.11
N PRO A 203 -27.95 24.03 11.05
CA PRO A 203 -27.13 24.60 9.99
C PRO A 203 -25.69 24.06 10.07
N ARG A 204 -25.16 23.62 8.92
CA ARG A 204 -23.74 23.28 8.75
C ARG A 204 -22.93 24.58 8.73
N ARG A 205 -21.82 24.60 9.46
CA ARG A 205 -20.77 25.62 9.24
C ARG A 205 -20.09 25.31 7.91
N GLU A 206 -20.04 26.29 7.02
CA GLU A 206 -19.22 26.26 5.81
C GLU A 206 -17.73 26.23 6.18
N ALA A 207 -17.00 25.31 5.56
CA ALA A 207 -15.54 25.37 5.50
C ALA A 207 -15.13 26.31 4.36
N PRO A 208 -14.09 27.14 4.53
CA PRO A 208 -13.64 28.05 3.48
C PRO A 208 -13.08 27.26 2.29
N THR A 209 -13.59 27.56 1.10
CA THR A 209 -13.04 27.12 -0.19
C THR A 209 -11.65 27.71 -0.37
N ARG A 210 -10.65 26.85 -0.53
CA ARG A 210 -9.30 27.26 -0.95
C ARG A 210 -9.08 26.73 -2.35
N GLU A 211 -8.89 27.65 -3.30
CA GLU A 211 -8.58 27.33 -4.70
C GLU A 211 -7.37 26.39 -4.78
N LEU A 212 -7.57 25.26 -5.45
CA LEU A 212 -6.51 24.33 -5.82
C LEU A 212 -5.58 25.05 -6.81
N LEU A 213 -4.33 25.28 -6.42
CA LEU A 213 -3.27 25.43 -7.40
C LEU A 213 -3.00 24.06 -7.99
N VAL A 214 -3.45 23.87 -9.23
CA VAL A 214 -3.04 22.78 -10.10
C VAL A 214 -1.52 22.90 -10.30
N THR A 215 -0.75 22.00 -9.72
CA THR A 215 0.65 21.79 -10.10
C THR A 215 0.69 21.01 -11.41
N PRO A 216 1.62 21.34 -12.33
CA PRO A 216 1.73 20.65 -13.61
C PRO A 216 2.13 19.17 -13.41
N PRO A 217 1.77 18.28 -14.35
CA PRO A 217 2.10 16.87 -14.25
C PRO A 217 3.63 16.68 -14.28
N VAL A 218 4.14 15.87 -13.35
CA VAL A 218 5.52 15.39 -13.39
C VAL A 218 5.73 14.53 -14.63
N ASP A 219 6.82 14.81 -15.34
CA ASP A 219 7.25 14.10 -16.54
C ASP A 219 7.56 12.64 -16.16
N ALA A 220 6.85 11.70 -16.79
CA ALA A 220 7.01 10.25 -16.58
C ALA A 220 8.45 9.76 -16.87
N THR A 221 9.28 10.60 -17.48
CA THR A 221 10.69 10.33 -17.76
C THR A 221 11.59 10.38 -16.49
N GLN A 222 11.09 10.86 -15.35
CA GLN A 222 11.83 10.82 -14.07
C GLN A 222 11.61 9.56 -13.22
N VAL A 223 10.75 8.62 -13.67
CA VAL A 223 10.65 7.30 -13.05
C VAL A 223 11.76 6.43 -13.64
N ILE A 224 12.87 6.29 -12.93
CA ILE A 224 13.94 5.38 -13.33
C ILE A 224 13.45 3.95 -13.07
N PRO A 225 13.30 3.09 -14.09
CA PRO A 225 12.80 1.74 -13.87
C PRO A 225 13.86 0.90 -13.15
N VAL A 226 13.57 0.52 -11.90
CA VAL A 226 14.35 -0.51 -11.21
C VAL A 226 14.11 -1.84 -11.91
N THR A 227 15.11 -2.32 -12.65
CA THR A 227 15.08 -3.68 -13.21
C THR A 227 15.31 -4.67 -12.07
N PRO A 228 14.39 -5.61 -11.80
CA PRO A 228 14.62 -6.62 -10.76
C PRO A 228 15.82 -7.50 -11.16
N PRO A 229 16.72 -7.83 -10.22
CA PRO A 229 17.79 -8.77 -10.52
C PRO A 229 17.19 -10.13 -10.91
N ALA A 230 17.80 -10.79 -11.90
CA ALA A 230 17.47 -12.15 -12.27
C ALA A 230 17.55 -13.08 -11.04
N PRO A 231 16.72 -14.13 -10.95
CA PRO A 231 16.80 -15.06 -9.83
C PRO A 231 18.17 -15.75 -9.85
N GLU A 232 19.03 -15.39 -8.90
CA GLU A 232 20.27 -16.11 -8.69
C GLU A 232 19.94 -17.53 -8.21
N ALA A 233 20.44 -18.52 -8.96
CA ALA A 233 20.46 -19.90 -8.49
C ALA A 233 21.31 -19.94 -7.22
N GLY A 234 20.66 -20.13 -6.07
CA GLY A 234 21.33 -20.22 -4.78
C GLY A 234 22.42 -21.30 -4.79
N PRO A 235 23.50 -21.12 -4.00
CA PRO A 235 24.54 -22.13 -3.89
C PRO A 235 23.93 -23.43 -3.37
N GLY A 236 24.22 -24.53 -4.07
CA GLY A 236 23.75 -25.86 -3.73
C GLY A 236 23.97 -26.19 -2.26
N THR A 237 22.94 -26.76 -1.65
CA THR A 237 22.98 -27.34 -0.30
C THR A 237 24.18 -28.28 -0.15
N PRO A 238 25.11 -28.05 0.79
CA PRO A 238 26.06 -29.09 1.16
C PRO A 238 25.33 -30.18 1.96
N ASP A 239 25.68 -31.42 1.61
CA ASP A 239 25.18 -32.69 2.16
C ASP A 239 24.90 -32.68 3.66
N ALA A 240 23.76 -33.29 4.02
CA ALA A 240 23.38 -33.63 5.37
C ALA A 240 24.33 -34.72 5.92
N GLY A 241 25.41 -34.31 6.59
CA GLY A 241 26.39 -35.23 7.16
C GLY A 241 27.20 -34.69 8.35
N GLY A 242 26.71 -33.67 9.06
CA GLY A 242 27.34 -33.13 10.27
C GLY A 242 26.60 -33.54 11.56
N PRO A 243 27.30 -33.80 12.68
CA PRO A 243 26.66 -34.22 13.93
C PRO A 243 25.77 -33.11 14.50
N ALA A 244 24.59 -33.50 15.00
CA ALA A 244 23.58 -32.60 15.53
C ALA A 244 24.10 -31.67 16.66
N PRO A 245 23.69 -30.40 16.70
CA PRO A 245 24.04 -29.48 17.78
C PRO A 245 23.41 -29.93 19.11
N ARG A 246 24.18 -29.82 20.21
CA ARG A 246 23.72 -30.14 21.57
C ARG A 246 22.61 -29.18 22.01
N PRO A 247 21.59 -29.66 22.75
CA PRO A 247 20.55 -28.81 23.29
C PRO A 247 21.11 -27.87 24.37
N GLN A 248 20.72 -26.59 24.33
CA GLN A 248 21.06 -25.63 25.38
C GLN A 248 20.19 -25.86 26.63
N PRO A 249 20.71 -25.66 27.86
CA PRO A 249 19.92 -25.75 29.08
C PRO A 249 18.95 -24.56 29.17
N GLY A 250 17.68 -24.86 29.48
CA GLY A 250 16.63 -23.84 29.64
C GLY A 250 16.87 -22.91 30.83
N GLU A 251 16.61 -21.63 30.61
CA GLU A 251 16.61 -20.60 31.64
C GLU A 251 15.39 -20.80 32.54
N GLY A 252 15.64 -21.05 33.83
CA GLY A 252 14.63 -21.12 34.87
C GLY A 252 14.06 -19.74 35.17
N GLY A 253 12.73 -19.68 35.26
CA GLY A 253 12.02 -18.49 35.72
C GLY A 253 12.15 -18.30 37.23
N GLU A 254 12.21 -17.05 37.63
CA GLU A 254 11.92 -16.52 38.96
C GLU A 254 10.97 -15.32 38.80
#